data_AF-G7ZU93-F1
#
_entry.id   AF-G7ZU93-F1
#
_cell.length_a   1.000
_cell.length_b   1.000
_cell.length_c   1.000
_cell.angle_alpha   90.00
_cell.angle_beta   90.00
_cell.angle_gamma   90.00
#
_symmetry.space_group_name_H-M   'P 1'
#
loop_
_entity.id
_entity.type
_entity.pdbx_description
1 polymer ?
#
loop_
_entity_poly.entity_id
_entity_poly.type
_entity_poly.pdbx_seq_one_letter_code
_entity_poly.pdbx_strand_id
1 'polypeptide(L)'
;VVLFLLSYIPVFPAFYKLRKIDPDTPRPFKVNGKPGFLKVLVVLPMIMIIISLIFTAVPLDFSPAALNEKLPITIGAIIFILFGEVIIYVKKIKKGTKENG
;
A
#
# COMPACT_ATOMS: atom_id res chain seq x y z
N VAL A 1 4.55 8.93 -8.67
CA VAL A 1 3.21 8.54 -8.14
C VAL A 1 3.16 7.06 -7.74
N VAL A 2 3.56 6.11 -8.60
CA VAL A 2 3.47 4.66 -8.31
C VAL A 2 4.15 4.23 -7.00
N LEU A 3 5.44 4.54 -6.81
CA LEU A 3 6.17 4.19 -5.58
C LEU A 3 5.57 4.85 -4.33
N PHE A 4 5.09 6.09 -4.48
CA PHE A 4 4.39 6.81 -3.41
C PHE A 4 3.12 6.06 -3.01
N LEU A 5 2.24 5.72 -3.95
CA LEU A 5 1.01 4.99 -3.69
C LEU A 5 1.26 3.58 -3.11
N LEU A 6 2.30 2.88 -3.55
CA LEU A 6 2.72 1.61 -2.97
C LEU A 6 3.07 1.74 -1.48
N SER A 7 3.70 2.85 -1.08
CA SER A 7 4.04 3.10 0.33
C SER A 7 2.81 3.32 1.22
N TYR A 8 1.66 3.72 0.67
CA TYR A 8 0.41 3.91 1.41
C TYR A 8 -0.34 2.60 1.67
N ILE A 9 -0.11 1.54 0.89
CA ILE A 9 -0.76 0.23 1.08
C ILE A 9 -0.60 -0.30 2.52
N PRO A 10 0.59 -0.30 3.16
CA PRO A 10 0.72 -0.74 4.55
C PRO A 10 0.22 0.28 5.58
N VAL A 11 0.12 1.56 5.22
CA VAL A 11 -0.26 2.65 6.15
C VAL A 11 -1.72 2.50 6.61
N PHE A 12 -2.63 2.23 5.68
CA PHE A 12 -4.06 2.04 5.96
C PHE A 12 -4.38 0.85 6.91
N PRO A 13 -3.86 -0.37 6.69
CA PRO A 13 -4.07 -1.48 7.61
C PRO A 13 -3.36 -1.26 8.95
N ALA A 14 -2.17 -0.63 8.97
CA ALA A 14 -1.50 -0.27 10.22
C ALA A 14 -2.34 0.71 11.03
N PHE A 15 -2.93 1.72 10.39
CA PHE A 15 -3.86 2.66 11.03
C PHE A 15 -5.09 1.96 11.59
N TYR A 16 -5.70 1.05 10.83
CA TYR A 16 -6.85 0.28 11.29
C TYR A 16 -6.49 -0.65 12.47
N LYS A 17 -5.32 -1.29 12.42
CA LYS A 17 -4.80 -2.14 13.50
C LYS A 17 -4.55 -1.31 14.77
N LEU A 18 -3.87 -0.17 14.66
CA LEU A 18 -3.60 0.72 15.79
C LEU A 18 -4.88 1.15 16.51
N ARG A 19 -5.98 1.36 15.77
CA ARG A 19 -7.28 1.70 16.39
C ARG A 19 -7.96 0.56 17.13
N LYS A 20 -7.60 -0.69 16.82
CA LYS A 20 -8.15 -1.86 17.53
C LYS A 20 -7.31 -2.20 18.76
N ILE A 21 -5.99 -2.14 18.64
CA ILE A 21 -5.08 -2.60 19.69
C ILE A 21 -4.78 -1.51 20.73
N ASP A 22 -4.85 -0.23 20.35
CA ASP A 22 -4.54 0.89 21.23
C ASP A 22 -5.53 2.06 21.00
N PRO A 23 -6.80 1.89 21.44
CA PRO A 23 -7.87 2.87 21.25
C PRO A 23 -7.81 4.05 22.26
N ASP A 24 -7.13 3.85 23.39
CA ASP A 24 -7.12 4.77 24.53
C ASP A 24 -5.95 5.75 24.51
N THR A 25 -5.04 5.65 23.53
CA THR A 25 -4.00 6.65 23.32
C THR A 25 -4.62 8.05 23.10
N PRO A 26 -4.25 9.08 23.88
CA PRO A 26 -4.70 10.44 23.63
C PRO A 26 -4.09 10.94 22.32
N ARG A 27 -4.91 11.06 21.27
CA ARG A 27 -4.51 11.63 19.97
C ARG A 27 -5.07 13.03 19.83
N PRO A 28 -4.25 14.04 19.43
CA PRO A 28 -4.72 15.39 19.16
C PRO A 28 -5.90 15.45 18.18
N PHE A 29 -5.95 14.48 17.25
CA PHE A 29 -7.05 14.27 16.32
C PHE A 29 -7.57 12.83 16.41
N LYS A 30 -8.70 12.63 17.09
CA LYS A 30 -9.43 11.36 17.13
C LYS A 30 -10.55 11.42 16.08
N VAL A 31 -10.43 10.62 15.02
CA VAL A 31 -11.51 10.51 14.03
C VAL A 31 -12.64 9.71 14.67
N ASN A 32 -13.68 10.42 15.09
CA ASN A 32 -14.87 9.83 15.68
C ASN A 32 -15.64 9.04 14.62
N GLY A 33 -16.07 7.82 14.94
CA GLY A 33 -16.84 6.99 14.02
C GLY A 33 -17.06 5.58 14.52
N LYS A 34 -18.22 5.00 14.21
CA LYS A 34 -18.52 3.59 14.49
C LYS A 34 -17.49 2.68 13.80
N PRO A 35 -17.21 1.47 14.32
CA PRO A 35 -16.23 0.54 13.73
C PRO A 35 -16.42 0.28 12.23
N GLY A 36 -17.68 0.25 11.76
CA GLY A 36 -18.01 0.11 10.34
C GLY A 36 -17.59 1.30 9.48
N PHE A 37 -17.80 2.54 9.97
CA PHE A 37 -17.40 3.76 9.25
C PHE A 37 -15.88 3.86 9.12
N LEU A 38 -15.15 3.49 10.17
CA LEU A 38 -13.70 3.35 10.13
C LEU A 38 -13.22 2.36 9.08
N LYS A 39 -13.91 1.22 8.96
CA LYS A 39 -13.57 0.21 7.96
C LYS A 39 -13.78 0.77 6.54
N VAL A 40 -14.85 1.51 6.28
CA VAL A 40 -15.07 2.17 5.00
C VAL A 40 -13.98 3.21 4.69
N LEU A 41 -13.62 4.05 5.67
CA LEU A 41 -12.55 5.04 5.54
C LEU A 41 -11.17 4.44 5.24
N VAL A 42 -10.96 3.17 5.53
CA VAL A 42 -9.71 2.45 5.25
C VAL A 42 -9.81 1.68 3.94
N VAL A 43 -10.90 0.97 3.72
CA VAL A 43 -11.09 0.08 2.56
C VAL A 43 -11.32 0.88 1.28
N LEU A 44 -12.11 1.96 1.32
CA LEU A 44 -12.39 2.77 0.14
C LEU A 44 -11.12 3.38 -0.48
N PRO A 45 -10.27 4.11 0.27
CA PRO A 45 -9.03 4.63 -0.31
C PRO A 45 -8.05 3.52 -0.70
N MET A 46 -8.02 2.38 0.01
CA MET A 46 -7.23 1.22 -0.42
C MET A 46 -7.63 0.71 -1.81
N ILE A 47 -8.94 0.56 -2.07
CA ILE A 47 -9.44 0.15 -3.39
C ILE A 47 -9.03 1.17 -4.46
N MET A 48 -9.19 2.47 -4.18
CA MET A 48 -8.82 3.55 -5.10
C MET A 48 -7.31 3.51 -5.44
N ILE A 49 -6.45 3.26 -4.45
CA ILE A 49 -5.01 3.14 -4.64
C ILE A 49 -4.68 1.93 -5.53
N ILE A 50 -5.29 0.78 -5.25
CA ILE A 50 -5.04 -0.44 -6.04
C ILE A 50 -5.44 -0.22 -7.51
N ILE A 51 -6.63 0.34 -7.75
CA ILE A 51 -7.09 0.66 -9.11
C ILE A 51 -6.13 1.66 -9.80
N SER A 52 -5.73 2.71 -9.09
CA SER A 52 -4.79 3.71 -9.61
C SER A 52 -3.43 3.10 -9.97
N LEU A 53 -2.93 2.17 -9.14
CA LEU A 53 -1.69 1.45 -9.41
C LEU A 53 -1.80 0.56 -10.64
N ILE A 54 -2.92 -0.16 -10.82
CA ILE A 54 -3.16 -0.99 -12.01
C ILE A 54 -3.12 -0.10 -13.26
N PHE A 55 -3.85 1.02 -13.26
CA PHE A 55 -3.90 1.92 -14.43
C PHE A 55 -2.57 2.64 -14.73
N THR A 56 -1.74 2.86 -13.70
CA THR A 56 -0.49 3.60 -13.87
C THR A 56 0.72 2.68 -14.15
N ALA A 57 0.72 1.46 -13.63
CA ALA A 57 1.86 0.55 -13.70
C ALA A 57 1.67 -0.66 -14.61
N VAL A 58 0.43 -0.98 -15.02
CA VAL A 58 0.15 -2.08 -15.95
C VAL A 58 -0.20 -1.49 -17.33
N PRO A 59 0.54 -1.83 -18.40
CA PRO A 59 0.13 -1.49 -19.75
C PRO A 59 -1.15 -2.27 -20.08
N LEU A 60 -2.29 -1.59 -20.08
CA LEU A 60 -3.60 -2.17 -20.40
C LEU A 60 -3.83 -2.29 -21.91
N ASP A 61 -3.05 -1.53 -22.70
CA ASP A 61 -2.96 -1.69 -24.14
C ASP A 61 -1.50 -2.00 -24.54
N PHE A 62 -1.34 -2.71 -25.67
CA PHE A 62 -0.04 -3.08 -26.24
C PHE A 62 0.41 -2.15 -27.38
N SER A 63 -0.12 -0.93 -27.44
CA SER A 63 0.30 0.06 -28.42
C SER A 63 1.74 0.53 -28.14
N PRO A 64 2.53 0.87 -29.17
CA PRO A 64 3.90 1.38 -28.98
C PRO A 64 3.97 2.63 -28.11
N ALA A 65 2.91 3.46 -28.14
CA ALA A 65 2.83 4.67 -27.33
C ALA A 65 2.63 4.35 -25.84
N ALA A 66 1.67 3.48 -25.50
CA ALA A 66 1.45 3.08 -24.11
C ALA A 66 2.61 2.26 -23.54
N LEU A 67 3.22 1.38 -24.34
CA LEU A 67 4.37 0.61 -23.89
C LEU A 67 5.54 1.52 -23.54
N ASN A 68 5.89 2.50 -24.38
CA ASN A 68 7.00 3.41 -24.10
C ASN A 68 6.79 4.25 -22.83
N GLU A 69 5.55 4.60 -22.50
CA GLU A 69 5.26 5.37 -21.28
C GLU A 69 5.23 4.48 -20.03
N LYS A 70 4.64 3.28 -20.13
CA LYS A 70 4.40 2.42 -18.96
C LYS A 70 5.57 1.49 -18.65
N LEU A 71 6.31 1.00 -19.65
CA LEU A 71 7.45 0.08 -19.46
C LEU A 71 8.51 0.62 -18.48
N PRO A 72 9.00 1.87 -18.61
CA PRO A 72 10.00 2.40 -17.69
C PRO A 72 9.52 2.41 -16.23
N ILE A 73 8.22 2.71 -16.03
CA ILE A 73 7.59 2.75 -14.71
C ILE A 73 7.51 1.34 -14.12
N THR A 74 7.04 0.36 -14.91
CA THR A 74 6.92 -1.04 -14.48
C THR A 74 8.29 -1.64 -14.15
N ILE A 75 9.28 -1.42 -15.01
CA ILE A 75 10.66 -1.92 -14.81
C ILE A 75 11.27 -1.28 -13.56
N GLY A 76 11.15 0.04 -13.40
CA GLY A 76 11.62 0.73 -12.20
C GLY A 76 10.97 0.19 -10.93
N ALA A 77 9.65 -0.02 -10.94
CA ALA A 77 8.94 -0.59 -9.80
C ALA A 77 9.43 -2.01 -9.45
N ILE A 78 9.64 -2.88 -10.44
CA ILE A 78 10.17 -4.23 -10.22
C ILE A 78 11.57 -4.18 -9.61
N ILE A 79 12.46 -3.33 -10.12
CA ILE A 79 13.82 -3.16 -9.58
C ILE A 79 13.75 -2.70 -8.11
N PHE A 80 12.94 -1.69 -7.79
CA PHE A 80 12.82 -1.21 -6.41
C PHE A 80 12.22 -2.25 -5.45
N ILE A 81 11.24 -3.05 -5.91
CA ILE A 81 10.68 -4.15 -5.13
C ILE A 81 11.74 -5.21 -4.86
N LEU A 82 12.50 -5.63 -5.88
CA LEU A 82 13.62 -6.57 -5.75
C LEU A 82 14.68 -6.05 -4.79
N PHE A 83 15.08 -4.78 -4.91
CA PHE A 83 16.01 -4.16 -3.97
C PHE A 83 15.46 -4.18 -2.54
N GLY A 84 14.18 -3.86 -2.36
CA GLY A 84 13.51 -3.95 -1.07
C GLY A 84 13.54 -5.35 -0.47
N GLU A 85 13.26 -6.39 -1.27
CA GLU A 85 13.32 -7.78 -0.82
C GLU A 85 14.75 -8.23 -0.50
N VAL A 86 15.74 -7.83 -1.31
CA VAL A 86 17.16 -8.10 -1.05
C VAL A 86 17.59 -7.47 0.28
N ILE A 87 17.21 -6.22 0.57
CA ILE A 87 17.52 -5.58 1.84
C ILE A 87 16.88 -6.32 3.02
N ILE A 88 15.61 -6.74 2.89
CA ILE A 88 14.91 -7.52 3.91
C ILE A 88 15.62 -8.85 4.17
N TYR A 89 16.03 -9.53 3.10
CA TYR A 89 16.74 -10.80 3.15
C TYR A 89 18.11 -10.66 3.82
N VAL A 90 18.91 -9.68 3.37
CA VAL A 90 20.25 -9.40 3.93
C VAL A 90 20.17 -8.99 5.40
N LYS A 91 19.18 -8.16 5.77
CA LYS A 91 18.99 -7.75 7.16
C LYS A 91 18.26 -8.79 8.03
N LYS A 92 17.85 -9.95 7.50
CA LYS A 92 17.01 -10.95 8.21
C LYS A 92 15.82 -10.32 8.93
N ILE A 93 15.21 -9.27 8.35
CA ILE A 93 14.03 -8.66 8.95
C ILE A 93 12.94 -9.73 8.88
N LYS A 94 12.59 -10.33 10.02
CA LYS A 94 11.47 -11.26 10.14
C LYS A 94 10.23 -10.53 9.61
N LYS A 95 9.77 -10.89 8.42
CA LYS A 95 8.45 -10.48 7.90
C LYS A 95 7.46 -10.83 9.01
N GLY A 96 6.82 -9.82 9.60
CA GLY A 96 5.82 -10.01 10.66
C GLY A 96 4.68 -10.86 10.13
N THR A 97 4.77 -12.17 10.36
CA THR A 97 3.78 -13.17 10.01
C THR A 97 2.47 -12.86 10.72
N LYS A 98 1.44 -12.54 9.93
CA LYS A 98 0.04 -12.96 10.06
C LYS A 98 -0.46 -13.16 11.50
N GLU A 99 -1.13 -12.15 12.06
CA GLU A 99 -2.12 -12.38 13.12
C GLU A 99 -3.39 -12.95 12.48
N ASN A 100 -3.51 -14.28 12.50
CA ASN A 100 -4.80 -14.97 12.52
C ASN A 100 -4.89 -15.61 13.92
N GLY A 101 -5.69 -14.99 14.79
CA GLY A 101 -6.20 -15.55 16.03
C GLY A 101 -7.69 -15.22 16.07
#